data_AF-S5U3P4-F1
#
_entry.id   AF-S5U3P4-F1
#
_cell.length_a   1.000
_cell.length_b   1.000
_cell.length_c   1.000
_cell.angle_alpha   90.00
_cell.angle_beta   90.00
_cell.angle_gamma   90.00
#
_symmetry.space_group_name_H-M   'P 1'
#
loop_
_entity.id
_entity.type
_entity.pdbx_description
1 polymer ?
#
loop_
_entity_poly.entity_id
_entity_poly.type
_entity_poly.pdbx_seq_one_letter_code
_entity_poly.pdbx_strand_id
1 'polypeptide(L)'
;RDGKKVPVRIFSAAPTFTASEFVLKKGDEVTVILTNHDKVEDLHHGFAIESHDINFIVGPQETKSVTFKADRPGVFWFYCSHFCHALHL
;
A
#
# COMPACT_ATOMS: atom_id res chain seq x y z
N ARG A 1 12.81 9.39 -5.56
CA ARG A 1 12.83 8.85 -6.94
C ARG A 1 14.28 8.61 -7.31
N ASP A 2 14.58 7.50 -7.98
CA ASP A 2 15.89 7.16 -8.53
C ASP A 2 15.70 6.72 -9.99
N GLY A 3 15.78 7.68 -10.91
CA GLY A 3 15.37 7.47 -12.30
C GLY A 3 13.91 6.98 -12.40
N LYS A 4 13.72 5.77 -12.96
CA LYS A 4 12.42 5.08 -13.06
C LYS A 4 12.05 4.27 -11.82
N LYS A 5 12.96 4.11 -10.86
CA LYS A 5 12.68 3.40 -9.60
C LYS A 5 12.05 4.36 -8.60
N VAL A 6 10.87 3.99 -8.12
CA VAL A 6 10.05 4.84 -7.25
C VAL A 6 9.71 4.07 -5.97
N PRO A 7 10.53 4.20 -4.91
CA PRO A 7 10.15 3.71 -3.60
C PRO A 7 9.05 4.61 -3.02
N VAL A 8 7.94 4.00 -2.61
CA VAL A 8 6.82 4.63 -1.93
C VAL A 8 6.78 4.06 -0.52
N ARG A 9 7.15 4.87 0.48
CA ARG A 9 7.13 4.47 1.89
C ARG A 9 5.86 5.03 2.53
N ILE A 10 5.04 4.14 3.05
CA ILE A 10 3.79 4.47 3.74
C ILE A 10 3.69 3.66 5.02
N PHE A 11 2.90 4.15 5.97
CA PHE A 11 2.46 3.33 7.09
C PHE A 11 0.94 3.24 7.15
N SER A 12 0.44 2.17 7.78
CA SER A 12 -0.95 2.03 8.20
C SER A 12 -1.07 2.22 9.70
N ALA A 13 -2.08 2.95 10.12
CA ALA A 13 -2.61 3.00 11.48
C ALA A 13 -4.11 3.16 11.34
N ALA A 14 -4.87 2.17 11.80
CA ALA A 14 -6.28 2.08 11.46
C ALA A 14 -7.06 3.35 11.85
N PRO A 15 -7.90 3.90 10.95
CA PRO A 15 -8.36 3.34 9.66
C PRO A 15 -7.56 3.79 8.42
N THR A 16 -6.40 4.44 8.57
CA THR A 16 -5.76 5.20 7.49
C THR A 16 -4.41 4.65 7.04
N PHE A 17 -4.10 4.87 5.76
CA PHE A 17 -2.72 4.95 5.28
C PHE A 17 -2.25 6.41 5.35
N THR A 18 -0.95 6.63 5.53
CA THR A 18 -0.38 7.99 5.55
C THR A 18 -0.57 8.80 4.28
N ALA A 19 -0.54 8.12 3.13
CA ALA A 19 -0.71 8.74 1.84
C ALA A 19 -2.10 8.40 1.33
N SER A 20 -2.84 9.42 0.89
CA SER A 20 -4.12 9.25 0.19
C SER A 20 -3.92 8.96 -1.30
N GLU A 21 -2.80 9.41 -1.88
CA GLU A 21 -2.44 9.17 -3.27
C GLU A 21 -0.92 9.24 -3.48
N PHE A 22 -0.44 8.67 -4.58
CA PHE A 22 0.92 8.89 -5.07
C PHE A 22 0.91 8.98 -6.61
N VAL A 23 1.54 10.04 -7.14
CA VAL A 23 1.59 10.30 -8.58
C VAL A 23 2.81 9.63 -9.20
N LEU A 24 2.56 8.74 -10.16
CA LEU A 24 3.56 7.92 -10.86
C LEU A 24 3.59 8.27 -12.35
N LYS A 25 4.68 7.87 -13.02
CA LYS A 25 4.77 7.95 -14.49
C LYS A 25 4.60 6.56 -15.08
N LYS A 26 3.97 6.49 -16.27
CA LYS A 26 3.92 5.25 -17.04
C LYS A 26 5.34 4.71 -17.26
N GLY A 27 5.57 3.47 -16.87
CA GLY A 27 6.85 2.79 -16.94
C GLY A 27 7.75 2.93 -15.71
N ASP A 28 7.29 3.60 -14.65
CA ASP A 28 7.96 3.57 -13.35
C ASP A 28 7.93 2.13 -12.78
N GLU A 29 9.05 1.71 -12.18
CA GLU A 29 9.17 0.52 -11.33
C GLU A 29 8.94 0.98 -9.89
N VAL A 30 7.78 0.62 -9.33
CA VAL A 30 7.28 1.15 -8.07
C VAL A 30 7.43 0.08 -7.00
N THR A 31 8.09 0.41 -5.90
CA THR A 31 8.15 -0.45 -4.71
C THR A 31 7.36 0.23 -3.61
N VAL A 32 6.19 -0.32 -3.27
CA VAL A 32 5.46 0.10 -2.07
C VAL A 32 6.05 -0.63 -0.88
N ILE A 33 6.43 0.13 0.14
CA ILE A 33 6.96 -0.36 1.41
C ILE A 33 5.98 0.10 2.48
N LEU A 34 5.22 -0.85 3.03
CA LEU A 34 4.17 -0.61 3.99
C LEU A 34 4.57 -1.17 5.35
N THR A 35 4.56 -0.32 6.37
CA THR A 35 4.71 -0.71 7.78
C THR A 35 3.38 -0.52 8.51
N ASN A 36 2.95 -1.52 9.27
CA ASN A 36 1.80 -1.38 10.16
C ASN A 36 2.27 -0.84 11.51
N HIS A 37 1.81 0.36 11.88
CA HIS A 37 2.18 1.04 13.13
C HIS A 37 1.22 0.76 14.29
N ASP A 38 0.15 -0.01 14.08
CA ASP A 38 -0.74 -0.43 15.16
C ASP A 38 0.01 -1.29 16.18
N LYS A 39 -0.35 -1.12 17.46
CA LYS A 39 0.26 -1.81 18.61
C LYS A 39 -0.68 -2.83 19.24
N VAL A 40 -1.84 -3.03 18.64
CA VAL A 40 -2.88 -3.94 19.11
C VAL A 40 -2.69 -5.27 18.41
N GLU A 41 -2.69 -6.36 19.18
CA GLU A 41 -2.64 -7.72 18.64
C GLU A 41 -3.81 -7.97 17.68
N ASP A 42 -3.56 -8.78 16.66
CA ASP A 42 -4.54 -9.15 15.62
C ASP A 42 -5.09 -7.98 14.78
N LEU A 43 -4.59 -6.75 14.97
CA LEU A 43 -4.94 -5.60 14.14
C LEU A 43 -4.13 -5.59 12.83
N HIS A 44 -4.47 -6.54 11.97
CA HIS A 44 -3.88 -6.69 10.65
C HIS A 44 -4.46 -5.66 9.66
N HIS A 45 -3.64 -5.26 8.68
CA HIS A 45 -4.12 -4.53 7.51
C HIS A 45 -3.94 -5.38 6.26
N GLY A 46 -4.80 -5.15 5.29
CA GLY A 46 -4.58 -5.57 3.92
C GLY A 46 -3.98 -4.42 3.11
N PHE A 47 -3.28 -4.73 2.03
CA PHE A 47 -2.92 -3.76 1.02
C PHE A 47 -3.16 -4.37 -0.35
N ALA A 48 -4.19 -3.87 -1.02
CA ALA A 48 -4.53 -4.26 -2.38
C ALA A 48 -4.39 -3.08 -3.33
N ILE A 49 -4.00 -3.36 -4.57
CA ILE A 49 -4.05 -2.38 -5.67
C ILE A 49 -4.94 -2.95 -6.78
N GLU A 50 -5.99 -2.20 -7.11
CA GLU A 50 -6.89 -2.56 -8.20
C GLU A 50 -6.12 -2.76 -9.52
N SER A 51 -6.47 -3.82 -10.24
CA SER A 51 -5.91 -4.14 -11.56
C SER A 51 -4.38 -4.38 -11.61
N HIS A 52 -3.74 -4.65 -10.48
CA HIS A 52 -2.30 -4.95 -10.42
C HIS A 52 -1.98 -6.32 -9.81
N ASP A 53 -2.99 -7.16 -9.52
CA ASP A 53 -2.84 -8.48 -8.86
C ASP A 53 -1.96 -8.41 -7.59
N ILE A 54 -2.13 -7.33 -6.84
CA ILE A 54 -1.43 -7.08 -5.59
C ILE A 54 -2.47 -7.15 -4.49
N ASN A 55 -2.27 -8.09 -3.57
CA ASN A 55 -2.99 -8.17 -2.31
C ASN A 55 -2.13 -8.91 -1.28
N PHE A 56 -1.79 -8.26 -0.18
CA PHE A 56 -1.09 -8.90 0.93
C PHE A 56 -1.57 -8.38 2.28
N ILE A 57 -1.39 -9.19 3.32
CA ILE A 57 -1.67 -8.83 4.72
C ILE A 57 -0.38 -8.39 5.42
N VAL A 58 -0.44 -7.36 6.25
CA VAL A 58 0.65 -6.88 7.11
C VAL A 58 0.21 -6.82 8.57
N GLY A 59 0.90 -7.56 9.43
CA GLY A 59 0.60 -7.63 10.86
C GLY A 59 1.12 -6.44 11.65
N PRO A 60 0.65 -6.21 12.90
CA PRO A 60 1.13 -5.15 13.77
C PRO A 60 2.67 -5.12 13.87
N GLN A 61 3.27 -3.94 13.69
CA GLN A 61 4.73 -3.71 13.68
C GLN A 61 5.52 -4.40 12.54
N GLU A 62 4.84 -5.10 11.62
CA GLU A 62 5.47 -5.72 10.46
C GLU A 62 5.69 -4.70 9.34
N THR A 63 6.74 -4.90 8.53
CA THR A 63 6.93 -4.21 7.26
C THR A 63 6.92 -5.22 6.12
N LYS A 64 6.09 -4.96 5.10
CA LYS A 64 6.10 -5.71 3.83
C LYS A 64 6.31 -4.77 2.66
N SER A 65 6.79 -5.32 1.55
CA SER A 65 6.93 -4.56 0.33
C SER A 65 6.53 -5.36 -0.89
N VAL A 66 6.05 -4.66 -1.91
CA VAL A 66 5.72 -5.23 -3.21
C VAL A 66 6.28 -4.30 -4.29
N THR A 67 6.82 -4.89 -5.34
CA THR A 67 7.30 -4.15 -6.51
C THR A 67 6.44 -4.46 -7.71
N PHE A 68 5.99 -3.43 -8.42
CA PHE A 68 5.21 -3.56 -9.64
C PHE A 68 5.58 -2.48 -10.65
N LYS A 69 5.14 -2.67 -11.90
CA LYS A 69 5.34 -1.69 -12.96
C LYS A 69 4.06 -0.91 -13.19
N ALA A 70 4.13 0.42 -13.15
CA ALA A 70 3.01 1.29 -13.52
C ALA A 70 2.92 1.35 -15.05
N ASP A 71 2.44 0.28 -15.70
CA ASP A 71 2.52 0.11 -17.15
C ASP A 71 1.35 0.73 -17.94
N ARG A 72 0.26 1.07 -17.25
CA ARG A 72 -0.93 1.70 -17.81
C ARG A 72 -1.19 3.08 -17.19
N PRO A 73 -1.54 4.10 -18.01
CA PRO A 73 -2.02 5.37 -17.48
C PRO A 73 -3.44 5.20 -16.92
N GLY A 74 -3.76 5.95 -15.87
CA GLY A 74 -5.08 5.92 -15.24
C GLY A 74 -5.02 6.22 -13.75
N VAL A 75 -6.17 6.12 -13.11
CA VAL A 75 -6.32 6.11 -11.65
C VAL A 75 -6.50 4.67 -11.22
N PHE A 76 -5.72 4.24 -10.24
CA PHE A 76 -5.80 2.90 -9.65
C PHE A 76 -5.89 3.05 -8.15
N TRP A 77 -6.93 2.47 -7.56
CA TRP A 77 -7.15 2.54 -6.12
C TRP A 77 -6.25 1.55 -5.41
N PHE A 78 -5.62 2.01 -4.33
CA PHE A 78 -5.11 1.13 -3.30
C PHE A 78 -6.02 1.25 -2.07
N TYR A 79 -6.23 0.13 -1.38
CA TYR A 79 -7.16 0.09 -0.25
C TYR A 79 -6.80 -1.03 0.73
N CYS A 80 -7.37 -0.94 1.93
CA CYS A 80 -7.26 -1.99 2.93
C CYS A 80 -8.27 -3.10 2.61
N SER A 81 -7.77 -4.27 2.20
CA SER A 81 -8.61 -5.44 1.92
C SER A 81 -9.04 -6.21 3.18
N HIS A 82 -8.55 -5.82 4.36
CA HIS A 82 -8.83 -6.46 5.63
C HIS A 82 -9.71 -5.57 6.52
N PHE A 83 -10.64 -6.17 7.28
CA PHE A 83 -11.46 -5.42 8.23
C PHE A 83 -10.61 -5.02 9.44
N CYS A 84 -9.88 -3.91 9.34
CA CYS A 84 -9.01 -3.39 10.40
C CYS A 84 -9.70 -2.36 11.32
N HIS A 85 -10.84 -1.81 10.89
CA HIS A 85 -11.60 -0.79 11.61
C HIS A 85 -13.04 -0.71 11.10
N ALA A 86 -13.95 -0.11 11.87
CA ALA A 86 -15.32 0.19 11.44
C ALA A 86 -15.39 1.10 10.18
N LEU A 87 -14.28 1.78 9.84
CA LEU A 87 -14.14 2.70 8.71
C LEU A 87 -13.10 2.17 7.70
N HIS A 88 -13.03 0.85 7.49
CA HIS A 88 -12.01 0.25 6.62
C HIS A 88 -12.28 0.43 5.11
N LEU A 89 -13.47 0.92 4.74
CA LEU A 89 -13.91 1.19 3.36
C LEU A 89 -13.80 2.67 3.01
#